data_AF-A0A1X9NIG7-F1
#
_entry.id   AF-A0A1X9NIG7-F1
#
_cell.length_a   1.000
_cell.length_b   1.000
_cell.length_c   1.000
_cell.angle_alpha   90.00
_cell.angle_beta   90.00
_cell.angle_gamma   90.00
#
_symmetry.space_group_name_H-M   'P 1'
#
loop_
_entity.id
_entity.type
_entity.pdbx_description
1 polymer ?
#
loop_
_entity_poly.entity_id
_entity_poly.type
_entity_poly.pdbx_seq_one_letter_code
_entity_poly.pdbx_strand_id
1 'polypeptide(L)'
;MKNILAGAVTSVSLLLAMSAANATVITEIEANDSFATAQYVEGSFSTGANADVENAGVAGWEWVSIEAGPDTTSSYDYFTFSVAAGQQFIFDIDYGCETTECDDSDTDVDTFIRLFDGSNGLIGFSDDEGPDLFDSLLAFEFDYTGTATLKVSQFEDSVMPSGTDYTLQISREQQAVSVPEPGSLLLLSLGLAMLGLRRQ
;
A
#
# COMPACT_ATOMS: atom_id res chain seq x y z
N MET A 1 21.48 57.08 -23.42
CA MET A 1 21.78 55.75 -22.84
C MET A 1 20.86 55.53 -21.65
N LYS A 2 19.84 54.67 -21.80
CA LYS A 2 19.04 54.09 -20.70
C LYS A 2 18.41 52.81 -21.26
N ASN A 3 19.04 51.67 -20.96
CA ASN A 3 18.51 50.34 -21.24
C ASN A 3 17.44 50.03 -20.21
N ILE A 4 16.27 49.55 -20.63
CA ILE A 4 15.33 48.85 -19.76
C ILE A 4 15.13 47.47 -20.37
N LEU A 5 15.70 46.47 -19.70
CA LEU A 5 15.47 45.05 -19.99
C LEU A 5 13.99 44.72 -19.76
N ALA A 6 13.33 44.19 -20.79
CA ALA A 6 12.03 43.55 -20.64
C ALA A 6 12.24 42.14 -20.08
N GLY A 7 11.62 41.86 -18.94
CA GLY A 7 11.74 40.60 -18.21
C GLY A 7 11.22 39.41 -19.02
N ALA A 8 12.01 38.34 -19.03
CA ALA A 8 11.58 37.04 -19.50
C ALA A 8 10.54 36.47 -18.52
N VAL A 9 9.33 36.20 -19.01
CA VAL A 9 8.34 35.39 -18.29
C VAL A 9 8.84 33.96 -18.33
N THR A 10 9.37 33.47 -17.20
CA THR A 10 9.74 32.07 -17.06
C THR A 10 8.48 31.31 -16.62
N SER A 11 7.87 30.57 -17.55
CA SER A 11 6.81 29.63 -17.23
C SER A 11 7.38 28.53 -16.34
N VAL A 12 6.90 28.43 -15.11
CA VAL A 12 7.15 27.27 -14.24
C VAL A 12 6.18 26.19 -14.69
N SER A 13 6.63 25.29 -15.54
CA SER A 13 5.93 24.05 -15.82
C SER A 13 6.00 23.18 -14.55
N LEU A 14 4.88 23.00 -13.86
CA LEU A 14 4.77 21.99 -12.82
C LEU A 14 4.82 20.62 -13.51
N LEU A 15 6.01 20.02 -13.55
CA LEU A 15 6.17 18.64 -13.94
C LEU A 15 5.53 17.79 -12.83
N LEU A 16 4.37 17.19 -13.09
CA LEU A 16 4.00 16.00 -12.33
C LEU A 16 5.01 14.93 -12.71
N ALA A 17 6.05 14.77 -11.90
CA ALA A 17 6.87 13.57 -11.95
C ALA A 17 5.95 12.43 -11.52
N MET A 18 5.34 11.73 -12.48
CA MET A 18 4.89 10.38 -12.23
C MET A 18 6.17 9.59 -11.97
N SER A 19 6.45 9.30 -10.71
CA SER A 19 7.44 8.28 -10.38
C SER A 19 6.93 6.99 -11.00
N ALA A 20 7.52 6.56 -12.11
CA ALA A 20 7.50 5.16 -12.45
C ALA A 20 8.31 4.45 -11.36
N ALA A 21 7.66 4.10 -10.26
CA ALA A 21 8.23 3.22 -9.27
C ALA A 21 8.40 1.86 -9.97
N ASN A 22 9.65 1.43 -10.08
CA ASN A 22 10.00 0.07 -10.50
C ASN A 22 9.41 -0.92 -9.51
N ALA A 23 9.26 -2.18 -9.92
CA ALA A 23 8.76 -3.29 -9.10
C ALA A 23 9.25 -3.18 -7.65
N THR A 24 8.34 -3.08 -6.70
CA THR A 24 8.68 -2.94 -5.28
C THR A 24 8.41 -4.26 -4.57
N VAL A 25 9.39 -5.14 -4.71
CA VAL A 25 9.62 -6.24 -3.77
C VAL A 25 10.53 -5.68 -2.68
N ILE A 26 10.11 -5.79 -1.43
CA ILE A 26 10.90 -5.45 -0.24
C ILE A 26 11.06 -6.69 0.61
N THR A 27 12.09 -6.73 1.45
CA THR A 27 12.21 -7.73 2.50
C THR A 27 11.53 -7.22 3.77
N GLU A 28 10.99 -8.12 4.57
CA GLU A 28 10.58 -7.75 5.92
C GLU A 28 11.77 -7.27 6.78
N ILE A 29 11.47 -6.61 7.89
CA ILE A 29 12.46 -6.05 8.80
C ILE A 29 12.12 -6.45 10.22
N GLU A 30 12.91 -7.39 10.75
CA GLU A 30 12.82 -7.79 12.15
C GLU A 30 13.38 -6.73 13.13
N ALA A 31 12.82 -6.59 14.33
CA ALA A 31 11.65 -7.31 14.84
C ALA A 31 10.34 -6.68 14.32
N ASN A 32 9.40 -7.47 13.80
CA ASN A 32 8.03 -7.04 13.48
C ASN A 32 6.94 -7.80 14.28
N ASP A 33 7.36 -8.54 15.32
CA ASP A 33 6.61 -9.45 16.23
C ASP A 33 5.31 -8.97 16.91
N SER A 34 4.94 -7.69 16.79
CA SER A 34 3.86 -7.09 17.58
C SER A 34 3.28 -5.82 16.95
N PHE A 35 2.10 -5.41 17.41
CA PHE A 35 1.53 -4.10 17.07
C PHE A 35 2.50 -2.92 17.25
N ALA A 36 3.38 -2.97 18.26
CA ALA A 36 4.30 -1.87 18.55
C ALA A 36 5.54 -1.86 17.65
N THR A 37 5.84 -3.01 17.03
CA THR A 37 7.02 -3.23 16.19
C THR A 37 6.65 -3.41 14.72
N ALA A 38 5.36 -3.33 14.38
CA ALA A 38 4.85 -3.54 13.03
C ALA A 38 5.60 -2.71 11.97
N GLN A 39 6.01 -3.36 10.89
CA GLN A 39 6.74 -2.74 9.79
C GLN A 39 5.82 -1.82 8.99
N TYR A 40 6.23 -0.56 8.81
CA TYR A 40 5.48 0.42 8.03
C TYR A 40 5.82 0.34 6.53
N VAL A 41 4.82 0.16 5.67
CA VAL A 41 5.03 -0.21 4.24
C VAL A 41 4.64 0.88 3.23
N GLU A 42 4.12 2.02 3.68
CA GLU A 42 3.54 3.08 2.82
C GLU A 42 4.48 3.62 1.73
N GLY A 43 5.79 3.65 1.98
CA GLY A 43 6.80 4.16 1.05
C GLY A 43 7.17 3.21 -0.08
N SER A 44 6.60 2.01 -0.09
CA SER A 44 7.03 0.90 -0.93
C SER A 44 6.01 0.54 -2.02
N PHE A 45 4.92 1.28 -2.19
CA PHE A 45 3.94 0.98 -3.24
C PHE A 45 4.42 1.42 -4.65
N SER A 46 4.12 0.61 -5.67
CA SER A 46 4.42 0.86 -7.08
C SER A 46 3.21 0.56 -7.97
N THR A 47 3.17 1.14 -9.18
CA THR A 47 2.06 0.97 -10.13
C THR A 47 2.42 0.08 -11.32
N GLY A 48 3.53 -0.66 -11.22
CA GLY A 48 3.99 -1.55 -12.29
C GLY A 48 3.03 -2.74 -12.49
N ALA A 49 3.19 -3.50 -13.58
CA ALA A 49 2.54 -4.79 -13.67
C ALA A 49 3.33 -5.82 -12.84
N ASN A 50 2.63 -6.69 -12.13
CA ASN A 50 3.17 -7.88 -11.47
C ASN A 50 2.15 -9.01 -11.69
N ALA A 51 2.64 -10.22 -12.01
CA ALA A 51 1.77 -11.36 -12.29
C ALA A 51 1.26 -12.02 -11.01
N ASP A 52 2.02 -11.88 -9.91
CA ASP A 52 1.73 -12.50 -8.61
C ASP A 52 0.89 -11.57 -7.73
N VAL A 53 0.38 -10.45 -8.25
CA VAL A 53 -0.33 -9.46 -7.45
C VAL A 53 -1.64 -9.06 -8.11
N GLU A 54 -2.75 -9.32 -7.43
CA GLU A 54 -4.08 -8.93 -7.88
C GLU A 54 -4.15 -7.40 -8.09
N ASN A 55 -4.74 -6.99 -9.20
CA ASN A 55 -4.83 -5.59 -9.65
C ASN A 55 -3.50 -4.87 -9.93
N ALA A 56 -2.35 -5.54 -9.93
CA ALA A 56 -1.10 -4.88 -10.36
C ALA A 56 -1.16 -4.47 -11.84
N GLY A 57 -0.75 -3.23 -12.12
CA GLY A 57 -0.82 -2.63 -13.45
C GLY A 57 -2.22 -2.15 -13.88
N VAL A 58 -3.24 -2.33 -13.03
CA VAL A 58 -4.57 -1.74 -13.23
C VAL A 58 -4.49 -0.24 -12.92
N ALA A 59 -5.08 0.58 -13.80
CA ALA A 59 -5.07 2.04 -13.62
C ALA A 59 -5.79 2.43 -12.32
N GLY A 60 -5.12 3.21 -11.47
CA GLY A 60 -5.64 3.62 -10.17
C GLY A 60 -5.37 2.63 -9.04
N TRP A 61 -4.57 1.59 -9.28
CA TRP A 61 -4.09 0.66 -8.26
C TRP A 61 -2.56 0.73 -8.11
N GLU A 62 -2.09 0.48 -6.90
CA GLU A 62 -0.66 0.34 -6.57
C GLU A 62 -0.44 -0.86 -5.66
N TRP A 63 0.79 -1.38 -5.63
CA TRP A 63 1.11 -2.60 -4.90
C TRP A 63 2.53 -2.64 -4.33
N VAL A 64 2.74 -3.54 -3.36
CA VAL A 64 4.04 -3.93 -2.81
C VAL A 64 4.05 -5.44 -2.56
N SER A 65 5.18 -6.09 -2.81
CA SER A 65 5.45 -7.47 -2.39
C SER A 65 6.44 -7.45 -1.24
N ILE A 66 6.21 -8.26 -0.20
CA ILE A 66 7.07 -8.34 0.97
C ILE A 66 7.55 -9.78 1.12
N GLU A 67 8.83 -10.02 0.87
CA GLU A 67 9.49 -11.29 1.14
C GLU A 67 9.70 -11.40 2.66
N ALA A 68 8.97 -12.32 3.30
CA ALA A 68 9.09 -12.65 4.71
C ALA A 68 9.86 -13.96 4.89
N GLY A 69 10.62 -14.04 5.98
CA GLY A 69 11.49 -15.14 6.34
C GLY A 69 12.71 -15.32 5.43
N PRO A 70 13.45 -16.44 5.60
CA PRO A 70 13.31 -17.39 6.70
C PRO A 70 13.85 -16.82 8.01
N ASP A 71 12.98 -16.76 9.01
CA ASP A 71 13.29 -16.19 10.30
C ASP A 71 14.03 -17.17 11.22
N THR A 72 14.93 -16.65 12.06
CA THR A 72 15.74 -17.51 12.96
C THR A 72 15.02 -17.91 14.25
N THR A 73 13.85 -17.33 14.50
CA THR A 73 13.02 -17.56 15.68
C THR A 73 11.56 -17.56 15.27
N SER A 74 10.73 -18.38 15.91
CA SER A 74 9.29 -18.32 15.68
C SER A 74 8.69 -16.99 16.13
N SER A 75 7.97 -16.34 15.23
CA SER A 75 7.50 -14.96 15.32
C SER A 75 6.06 -14.83 14.81
N TYR A 76 5.50 -13.64 14.95
CA TYR A 76 4.28 -13.23 14.25
C TYR A 76 4.63 -11.99 13.46
N ASP A 77 4.20 -11.87 12.21
CA ASP A 77 4.65 -10.73 11.43
C ASP A 77 3.55 -9.67 11.39
N TYR A 78 3.88 -8.44 11.78
CA TYR A 78 2.95 -7.33 11.75
C TYR A 78 3.40 -6.27 10.75
N PHE A 79 2.46 -5.85 9.90
CA PHE A 79 2.65 -4.81 8.90
C PHE A 79 1.63 -3.70 9.11
N THR A 80 2.00 -2.44 8.85
CA THR A 80 1.11 -1.31 9.01
C THR A 80 1.17 -0.34 7.84
N PHE A 81 0.02 0.22 7.49
CA PHE A 81 -0.19 1.06 6.31
C PHE A 81 -1.28 2.10 6.57
N SER A 82 -1.25 3.17 5.78
CA SER A 82 -2.29 4.21 5.84
C SER A 82 -3.50 3.78 5.01
N VAL A 83 -4.69 4.09 5.53
CA VAL A 83 -5.98 3.77 4.90
C VAL A 83 -6.89 4.99 4.85
N ALA A 84 -7.76 5.04 3.86
CA ALA A 84 -8.82 6.03 3.74
C ALA A 84 -10.20 5.38 3.68
N ALA A 85 -11.21 6.09 4.21
CA ALA A 85 -12.59 5.62 4.09
C ALA A 85 -13.00 5.50 2.61
N GLY A 86 -13.58 4.36 2.24
CA GLY A 86 -13.92 3.94 0.89
C GLY A 86 -12.75 3.38 0.07
N GLN A 87 -11.55 3.24 0.64
CA GLN A 87 -10.39 2.68 -0.07
C GLN A 87 -10.41 1.16 0.00
N GLN A 88 -10.21 0.50 -1.15
CA GLN A 88 -10.10 -0.95 -1.24
C GLN A 88 -8.64 -1.41 -1.16
N PHE A 89 -8.43 -2.53 -0.46
CA PHE A 89 -7.18 -3.27 -0.36
C PHE A 89 -7.41 -4.74 -0.66
N ILE A 90 -6.38 -5.40 -1.16
CA ILE A 90 -6.27 -6.85 -1.29
C ILE A 90 -4.96 -7.25 -0.62
N PHE A 91 -5.05 -8.18 0.33
CA PHE A 91 -3.92 -8.82 0.98
C PHE A 91 -3.89 -10.27 0.53
N ASP A 92 -2.76 -10.73 0.03
CA ASP A 92 -2.62 -12.06 -0.54
C ASP A 92 -1.27 -12.63 -0.08
N ILE A 93 -1.28 -13.88 0.38
CA ILE A 93 -0.07 -14.61 0.70
C ILE A 93 0.21 -15.52 -0.48
N ASP A 94 1.44 -15.51 -0.97
CA ASP A 94 1.96 -16.51 -1.89
C ASP A 94 3.10 -17.29 -1.24
N TYR A 95 3.30 -18.52 -1.73
CA TYR A 95 4.46 -19.35 -1.43
C TYR A 95 4.61 -19.72 0.05
N GLY A 96 3.53 -19.61 0.85
CA GLY A 96 3.54 -20.12 2.22
C GLY A 96 3.50 -21.65 2.24
N CYS A 97 2.79 -22.26 1.28
CA CYS A 97 2.67 -23.71 1.17
C CYS A 97 2.64 -24.19 -0.30
N GLU A 98 3.79 -24.56 -0.85
CA GLU A 98 3.89 -24.93 -2.28
C GLU A 98 3.44 -26.38 -2.60
N THR A 99 2.98 -27.14 -1.60
CA THR A 99 2.62 -28.55 -1.79
C THR A 99 1.15 -28.85 -1.46
N THR A 100 0.65 -29.99 -1.93
CA THR A 100 -0.77 -30.39 -1.71
C THR A 100 -1.09 -30.76 -0.26
N GLU A 101 -0.08 -30.86 0.59
CA GLU A 101 -0.20 -31.08 2.03
C GLU A 101 0.74 -30.10 2.71
N CYS A 102 0.23 -29.14 3.47
CA CYS A 102 1.05 -28.42 4.42
C CYS A 102 1.46 -29.40 5.53
N ASP A 103 2.55 -30.13 5.29
CA ASP A 103 3.22 -30.90 6.32
C ASP A 103 3.93 -29.90 7.23
N ASP A 104 3.95 -30.15 8.54
CA ASP A 104 4.68 -29.37 9.56
C ASP A 104 6.21 -29.45 9.36
N SER A 105 6.69 -29.64 8.12
CA SER A 105 8.08 -29.43 7.76
C SER A 105 8.42 -27.97 8.07
N ASP A 106 9.61 -27.73 8.62
CA ASP A 106 10.02 -26.45 9.25
C ASP A 106 9.90 -25.20 8.36
N THR A 107 9.53 -25.32 7.07
CA THR A 107 9.45 -24.22 6.11
C THR A 107 8.06 -23.96 5.55
N ASP A 108 7.18 -24.96 5.48
CA ASP A 108 5.83 -24.79 4.91
C ASP A 108 4.87 -24.26 5.99
N VAL A 109 3.92 -23.41 5.60
CA VAL A 109 3.00 -22.76 6.52
C VAL A 109 1.59 -22.58 5.97
N ASP A 110 0.64 -23.04 6.78
CA ASP A 110 -0.78 -22.75 6.62
C ASP A 110 -1.05 -21.35 7.18
N THR A 111 -1.23 -20.38 6.30
CA THR A 111 -1.24 -18.96 6.65
C THR A 111 -2.60 -18.49 7.13
N PHE A 112 -2.58 -17.54 8.06
CA PHE A 112 -3.76 -16.90 8.58
C PHE A 112 -3.53 -15.39 8.76
N ILE A 113 -4.28 -14.58 8.02
CA ILE A 113 -4.17 -13.12 8.09
C ILE A 113 -5.30 -12.51 8.91
N ARG A 114 -4.96 -11.49 9.70
CA ARG A 114 -5.91 -10.71 10.50
C ARG A 114 -5.65 -9.23 10.36
N LEU A 115 -6.72 -8.49 10.10
CA LEU A 115 -6.70 -7.06 9.90
C LEU A 115 -7.29 -6.35 11.12
N PHE A 116 -6.57 -5.37 11.63
CA PHE A 116 -6.93 -4.58 12.80
C PHE A 116 -7.03 -3.09 12.48
N ASP A 117 -7.95 -2.41 13.16
CA ASP A 117 -8.05 -0.96 13.13
C ASP A 117 -6.96 -0.27 13.98
N GLY A 118 -6.89 1.05 13.91
CA GLY A 118 -5.93 1.86 14.68
C GLY A 118 -6.12 1.84 16.20
N SER A 119 -7.16 1.17 16.71
CA SER A 119 -7.37 0.87 18.13
C SER A 119 -7.06 -0.59 18.49
N ASN A 120 -6.46 -1.33 17.56
CA ASN A 120 -6.18 -2.77 17.62
C ASN A 120 -7.46 -3.64 17.70
N GLY A 121 -8.60 -3.14 17.24
CA GLY A 121 -9.83 -3.92 17.08
C GLY A 121 -9.77 -4.76 15.81
N LEU A 122 -10.07 -6.07 15.91
CA LEU A 122 -10.15 -6.95 14.74
C LEU A 122 -11.32 -6.54 13.85
N ILE A 123 -11.04 -6.32 12.56
CA ILE A 123 -12.02 -5.88 11.55
C ILE A 123 -12.14 -6.82 10.35
N GLY A 124 -11.19 -7.73 10.14
CA GLY A 124 -11.24 -8.73 9.08
C GLY A 124 -10.22 -9.85 9.30
N PHE A 125 -10.42 -11.00 8.67
CA PHE A 125 -9.48 -12.12 8.68
C PHE A 125 -9.75 -13.03 7.47
N SER A 126 -8.76 -13.86 7.11
CA SER A 126 -8.86 -14.91 6.09
C SER A 126 -7.80 -15.99 6.33
N ASP A 127 -8.07 -17.23 5.92
CA ASP A 127 -7.18 -18.41 6.00
C ASP A 127 -6.89 -19.04 4.62
N ASP A 128 -7.83 -19.75 4.02
CA ASP A 128 -7.64 -20.62 2.83
C ASP A 128 -8.39 -20.07 1.61
N GLU A 129 -8.39 -18.74 1.45
CA GLU A 129 -9.10 -18.08 0.35
C GLU A 129 -8.19 -17.70 -0.84
N GLY A 130 -6.89 -17.97 -0.74
CA GLY A 130 -5.87 -17.65 -1.73
C GLY A 130 -5.78 -18.62 -2.92
N PRO A 131 -4.83 -18.37 -3.84
CA PRO A 131 -4.67 -19.17 -5.05
C PRO A 131 -4.18 -20.60 -4.76
N ASP A 132 -3.34 -20.77 -3.74
CA ASP A 132 -2.92 -22.07 -3.20
C ASP A 132 -3.77 -22.48 -1.99
N LEU A 133 -3.83 -23.78 -1.70
CA LEU A 133 -4.84 -24.38 -0.80
C LEU A 133 -4.81 -23.87 0.65
N PHE A 134 -3.68 -23.33 1.10
CA PHE A 134 -3.41 -22.91 2.49
C PHE A 134 -2.95 -21.46 2.59
N ASP A 135 -3.08 -20.73 1.48
CA ASP A 135 -2.67 -19.34 1.36
C ASP A 135 -3.86 -18.41 1.64
N SER A 136 -3.61 -17.38 2.42
CA SER A 136 -4.61 -16.39 2.83
C SER A 136 -4.82 -15.28 1.82
N LEU A 137 -6.08 -15.00 1.48
CA LEU A 137 -6.50 -13.86 0.66
C LEU A 137 -7.63 -13.08 1.33
N LEU A 138 -7.46 -11.77 1.48
CA LEU A 138 -8.47 -10.87 2.04
C LEU A 138 -8.61 -9.61 1.19
N ALA A 139 -9.78 -9.47 0.55
CA ALA A 139 -10.22 -8.21 -0.04
C ALA A 139 -11.04 -7.40 1.00
N PHE A 140 -10.69 -6.13 1.20
CA PHE A 140 -11.30 -5.30 2.24
C PHE A 140 -11.51 -3.85 1.80
N GLU A 141 -12.67 -3.28 2.13
CA GLU A 141 -12.97 -1.86 1.95
C GLU A 141 -13.01 -1.18 3.33
N PHE A 142 -12.16 -0.18 3.55
CA PHE A 142 -12.11 0.54 4.82
C PHE A 142 -13.23 1.56 4.95
N ASP A 143 -13.88 1.65 6.11
CA ASP A 143 -14.91 2.67 6.39
C ASP A 143 -14.37 3.87 7.20
N TYR A 144 -13.07 3.87 7.51
CA TYR A 144 -12.38 4.92 8.26
C TYR A 144 -11.07 5.35 7.58
N THR A 145 -10.61 6.55 7.94
CA THR A 145 -9.28 7.07 7.56
C THR A 145 -8.35 6.99 8.77
N GLY A 146 -7.16 6.43 8.59
CA GLY A 146 -6.18 6.29 9.66
C GLY A 146 -5.11 5.28 9.31
N THR A 147 -4.71 4.51 10.30
CA THR A 147 -3.71 3.44 10.18
C THR A 147 -4.39 2.11 10.48
N ALA A 148 -4.09 1.10 9.68
CA ALA A 148 -4.48 -0.29 9.92
C ALA A 148 -3.23 -1.14 10.16
N THR A 149 -3.43 -2.28 10.82
CA THR A 149 -2.38 -3.27 11.04
C THR A 149 -2.83 -4.62 10.51
N LEU A 150 -2.02 -5.23 9.66
CA LEU A 150 -2.16 -6.62 9.25
C LEU A 150 -1.23 -7.46 10.12
N LYS A 151 -1.75 -8.58 10.61
CA LYS A 151 -0.97 -9.64 11.25
C LYS A 151 -1.00 -10.86 10.36
N VAL A 152 0.17 -11.43 10.08
CA VAL A 152 0.35 -12.74 9.47
C VAL A 152 0.78 -13.74 10.54
N SER A 153 0.34 -14.98 10.41
CA SER A 153 0.56 -16.05 11.39
C SER A 153 0.29 -17.39 10.76
N GLN A 154 0.62 -18.47 11.46
CA GLN A 154 0.09 -19.79 11.15
C GLN A 154 -1.38 -19.90 11.60
N PHE A 155 -2.12 -20.82 10.98
CA PHE A 155 -3.48 -21.22 11.33
C PHE A 155 -3.70 -21.38 12.85
N GLU A 156 -4.93 -21.08 13.28
CA GLU A 156 -5.35 -20.95 14.68
C GLU A 156 -4.61 -19.88 15.52
N ASP A 157 -4.01 -18.86 14.89
CA ASP A 157 -3.24 -17.81 15.57
C ASP A 157 -1.97 -18.35 16.25
N SER A 158 -1.26 -19.25 15.57
CA SER A 158 0.02 -19.78 16.02
C SER A 158 1.17 -18.95 15.48
N VAL A 159 2.30 -18.93 16.20
CA VAL A 159 3.53 -18.31 15.69
C VAL A 159 4.00 -19.06 14.46
N MET A 160 4.57 -18.34 13.49
CA MET A 160 5.23 -18.93 12.34
C MET A 160 6.41 -19.79 12.83
N PRO A 161 6.60 -21.01 12.34
CA PRO A 161 7.81 -21.79 12.64
C PRO A 161 9.08 -21.03 12.21
N SER A 162 10.20 -21.28 12.91
CA SER A 162 11.48 -20.71 12.48
C SER A 162 11.93 -21.37 11.18
N GLY A 163 12.37 -20.59 10.20
CA GLY A 163 12.79 -21.09 8.90
C GLY A 163 11.73 -21.03 7.82
N THR A 164 10.48 -20.73 8.18
CA THR A 164 9.39 -20.47 7.24
C THR A 164 9.61 -19.16 6.48
N ASP A 165 9.31 -19.18 5.19
CA ASP A 165 9.22 -18.02 4.32
C ASP A 165 7.84 -17.97 3.62
N TYR A 166 7.48 -16.77 3.18
CA TYR A 166 6.30 -16.52 2.35
C TYR A 166 6.46 -15.15 1.67
N THR A 167 5.59 -14.83 0.72
CA THR A 167 5.49 -13.48 0.16
C THR A 167 4.12 -12.87 0.47
N LEU A 168 4.10 -11.74 1.17
CA LEU A 168 2.89 -10.94 1.33
C LEU A 168 2.76 -9.95 0.18
N GLN A 169 1.73 -10.12 -0.63
CA GLN A 169 1.31 -9.18 -1.63
C GLN A 169 0.25 -8.24 -1.06
N ILE A 170 0.44 -6.95 -1.26
CA ILE A 170 -0.56 -5.94 -0.91
C ILE A 170 -0.84 -5.10 -2.14
N SER A 171 -2.08 -5.06 -2.60
CA SER A 171 -2.55 -4.09 -3.59
C SER A 171 -3.67 -3.22 -3.03
N ARG A 172 -3.73 -1.97 -3.49
CA ARG A 172 -4.73 -1.01 -3.03
C ARG A 172 -5.12 -0.01 -4.09
N GLU A 173 -6.33 0.52 -3.98
CA GLU A 173 -6.73 1.70 -4.74
C GLU A 173 -5.87 2.90 -4.34
N GLN A 174 -5.34 3.61 -5.34
CA GLN A 174 -4.63 4.85 -5.11
C GLN A 174 -5.56 5.86 -4.48
N GLN A 175 -5.12 6.48 -3.39
CA GLN A 175 -5.86 7.57 -2.79
C GLN A 175 -5.98 8.70 -3.82
N ALA A 176 -7.21 9.11 -4.12
CA ALA A 176 -7.44 10.23 -5.03
C ALA A 176 -6.74 11.46 -4.44
N VAL A 177 -5.63 11.89 -5.06
CA VAL A 177 -4.97 13.14 -4.71
C VAL A 177 -5.95 14.24 -5.08
N SER A 178 -6.66 14.78 -4.10
CA SER A 178 -7.50 15.96 -4.34
C SER A 178 -6.57 17.08 -4.74
N VAL A 179 -6.46 17.39 -6.04
CA VAL A 179 -5.78 18.59 -6.50
C VAL A 179 -6.56 19.75 -5.90
N PRO A 180 -5.97 20.56 -4.99
CA PRO A 180 -6.63 21.76 -4.51
C PRO A 180 -6.94 22.58 -5.74
N GLU A 181 -8.20 22.99 -5.94
CA GLU A 181 -8.54 23.82 -7.10
C GLU A 181 -7.54 24.97 -7.14
N PRO A 182 -6.76 25.08 -8.24
CA PRO A 182 -5.69 26.04 -8.22
C PRO A 182 -6.35 27.42 -8.12
N GLY A 183 -5.81 28.28 -7.26
CA GLY A 183 -6.26 29.65 -7.06
C GLY A 183 -6.33 30.49 -8.35
N SER A 184 -5.95 29.91 -9.50
CA SER A 184 -6.23 30.37 -10.86
C SER A 184 -7.72 30.60 -11.15
N LEU A 185 -8.69 29.86 -10.57
CA LEU A 185 -10.11 30.22 -10.75
C LEU A 185 -10.47 31.53 -10.03
N LEU A 186 -9.88 31.78 -8.87
CA LEU A 186 -10.00 33.04 -8.15
C LEU A 186 -9.30 34.19 -8.89
N LEU A 187 -8.11 33.94 -9.47
CA LEU A 187 -7.36 34.92 -10.27
C LEU A 187 -8.02 35.21 -11.63
N LEU A 188 -8.63 34.21 -12.28
CA LEU A 188 -9.38 34.37 -13.53
C LEU A 188 -10.65 35.19 -13.28
N SER A 189 -11.39 34.91 -12.20
CA SER A 189 -12.56 35.69 -11.82
C SER A 189 -12.22 37.13 -11.40
N LEU A 190 -11.13 37.34 -10.67
CA LEU A 190 -10.60 38.68 -10.36
C LEU A 190 -10.12 39.44 -11.61
N GLY A 191 -9.47 38.74 -12.56
CA GLY A 191 -9.01 39.32 -13.82
C GLY A 191 -10.17 39.77 -14.72
N LEU A 192 -11.24 38.97 -14.82
CA LEU A 192 -12.46 39.32 -15.56
C LEU A 192 -13.22 40.47 -14.90
N ALA A 193 -13.31 40.50 -13.57
CA ALA A 193 -13.92 41.60 -12.83
C ALA A 193 -13.15 42.91 -13.07
N MET A 194 -11.81 42.91 -12.99
CA MET A 194 -11.00 44.10 -13.25
C MET A 194 -11.06 44.58 -14.70
N LEU A 195 -11.25 43.68 -15.68
CA LEU A 195 -11.44 44.06 -17.09
C LEU A 195 -12.80 44.71 -17.35
N GLY A 196 -13.83 44.36 -16.57
CA GLY A 196 -15.16 44.99 -16.62
C GLY A 196 -15.20 46.40 -16.03
N LEU A 197 -14.30 46.76 -15.11
CA LEU A 197 -14.23 48.09 -14.50
C LEU A 197 -13.44 49.13 -15.32
N ARG A 198 -12.84 48.76 -16.46
CA ARG A 198 -11.97 49.66 -17.26
C ARG A 198 -12.66 50.38 -18.43
N ARG A 199 -13.99 50.36 -18.51
CA ARG A 199 -14.77 51.15 -19.48
C ARG A 199 -15.65 52.19 -18.75
N GLN A 200 -15.04 53.30 -18.34
CA GLN A 200 -15.67 54.63 -18.22
C GLN A 200 -14.64 55.70 -18.54
#